data_AF-F0T7S2-F1
#
_entry.id   AF-F0T7S2-F1
#
_cell.length_a   1.000
_cell.length_b   1.000
_cell.length_c   1.000
_cell.angle_alpha   90.00
_cell.angle_beta   90.00
_cell.angle_gamma   90.00
#
_symmetry.space_group_name_H-M   'P 1'
#
loop_
_entity.id
_entity.type
_entity.pdbx_description
1 polymer ?
#
loop_
_entity_poly.entity_id
_entity_poly.type
_entity_poly.pdbx_seq_one_letter_code
_entity_poly.pdbx_strand_id
1 'polypeptide(L)'
;MLVEVYDFGNDAGDYYVVYRVKELSEEEQKKLKSKVEGTVEIKEGQLFITTHFEKKYFPFGSEAAKFRSDDFVAREEIEMTVYLTSLLED
;
A
#
# COMPACT_ATOMS: atom_id res chain seq x y z
N MET A 1 -7.47 -6.22 -10.38
CA MET A 1 -6.83 -5.56 -9.22
C MET A 1 -5.65 -4.73 -9.71
N LEU A 2 -5.72 -3.42 -9.50
CA LEU A 2 -4.66 -2.47 -9.81
C LEU A 2 -4.26 -1.75 -8.52
N VAL A 3 -2.98 -1.82 -8.16
CA VAL A 3 -2.42 -1.16 -6.97
C VAL A 3 -1.59 0.04 -7.41
N GLU A 4 -1.80 1.17 -6.72
CA GLU A 4 -1.04 2.40 -6.93
C GLU A 4 -0.59 2.94 -5.58
N VAL A 5 0.63 3.49 -5.49
CA VAL A 5 0.99 4.33 -4.35
C VAL A 5 0.22 5.65 -4.47
N TYR A 6 -0.68 5.88 -3.52
CA TYR A 6 -1.54 7.06 -3.49
C TYR A 6 -0.90 8.23 -2.77
N ASP A 7 -0.25 7.95 -1.64
CA ASP A 7 0.47 8.93 -0.84
C ASP A 7 1.55 8.22 0.00
N PHE A 8 2.56 8.95 0.43
CA PHE A 8 3.55 8.46 1.38
C PHE A 8 4.19 9.65 2.10
N GLY A 9 4.62 9.43 3.34
CA GLY A 9 5.22 10.51 4.08
C GLY A 9 5.74 10.10 5.44
N ASN A 10 6.16 11.11 6.18
CA ASN A 10 6.32 10.99 7.61
C ASN A 10 5.61 12.12 8.35
N ASP A 11 4.92 11.78 9.43
CA ASP A 11 4.35 12.77 10.35
C ASP A 11 4.82 12.48 11.77
N ALA A 12 5.55 13.43 12.36
CA ALA A 12 6.09 13.32 13.72
C ALA A 12 6.83 12.00 14.07
N GLY A 13 7.39 11.31 13.09
CA GLY A 13 8.11 10.03 13.28
C GLY A 13 7.29 8.78 12.95
N ASP A 14 6.02 8.95 12.56
CA ASP A 14 5.22 7.92 11.92
C ASP A 14 5.48 7.92 10.41
N TYR A 15 5.99 6.83 9.86
CA TYR A 15 6.31 6.71 8.43
C TYR A 15 5.28 5.82 7.78
N TYR A 16 4.67 6.28 6.70
CA TYR A 16 3.55 5.56 6.09
C TYR A 16 3.58 5.57 4.57
N VAL A 17 2.94 4.55 4.00
CA VAL A 17 2.57 4.49 2.59
C VAL A 17 1.07 4.20 2.53
N VAL A 18 0.36 4.98 1.73
CA VAL A 18 -1.05 4.79 1.41
C VAL A 18 -1.14 4.20 0.02
N TYR A 19 -1.70 3.00 -0.09
CA TYR A 19 -1.95 2.32 -1.36
C TYR A 19 -3.42 2.49 -1.73
N ARG A 20 -3.68 2.84 -2.99
CA ARG A 20 -5.01 2.81 -3.59
C ARG A 20 -5.15 1.57 -4.45
N VAL A 21 -6.17 0.78 -4.17
CA VAL A 21 -6.46 -0.46 -4.91
C VAL A 21 -7.79 -0.32 -5.63
N LYS A 22 -7.74 -0.52 -6.94
CA LYS A 22 -8.88 -0.43 -7.86
C LYS A 22 -9.19 -1.80 -8.48
N GLU A 23 -10.34 -1.87 -9.15
CA GLU A 23 -10.78 -3.05 -9.90
C GLU A 23 -10.86 -4.30 -9.03
N LEU A 24 -11.55 -4.14 -7.89
CA LEU A 24 -11.90 -5.20 -6.96
C LEU A 24 -13.42 -5.37 -6.91
N SER A 25 -13.89 -6.60 -6.98
CA SER A 25 -15.27 -6.97 -6.68
C SER A 25 -15.58 -6.74 -5.20
N GLU A 26 -16.86 -6.56 -4.85
CA GLU A 26 -17.27 -6.38 -3.44
C GLU A 26 -16.84 -7.53 -2.52
N GLU A 27 -16.73 -8.75 -3.06
CA GLU A 27 -16.26 -9.92 -2.33
C GLU A 27 -14.76 -9.81 -2.01
N GLU A 28 -13.94 -9.47 -3.00
CA GLU A 28 -12.50 -9.25 -2.81
C GLU A 28 -12.26 -8.09 -1.83
N GLN A 29 -13.03 -7.01 -1.92
CA GLN A 29 -12.95 -5.88 -0.98
C GLN A 29 -13.22 -6.31 0.46
N LYS A 30 -14.24 -7.13 0.70
CA LYS A 30 -14.56 -7.66 2.03
C LYS A 30 -13.47 -8.61 2.55
N LYS A 31 -12.97 -9.50 1.69
CA LYS A 31 -11.91 -10.45 2.03
C LYS A 31 -10.64 -9.71 2.44
N LEU A 32 -10.18 -8.78 1.61
CA LEU A 32 -9.00 -7.97 1.89
C LEU A 32 -9.17 -7.10 3.15
N LYS A 33 -10.31 -6.44 3.33
CA LYS A 33 -10.58 -5.63 4.53
C LYS A 33 -10.45 -6.43 5.84
N SER A 34 -10.72 -7.74 5.82
CA SER A 34 -10.60 -8.61 7.00
C SER A 34 -9.22 -9.20 7.23
N LYS A 35 -8.35 -9.21 6.21
CA LYS A 35 -7.07 -9.93 6.20
C LYS A 35 -5.84 -9.02 6.13
N VAL A 36 -5.97 -7.87 5.47
CA VAL A 36 -4.87 -6.93 5.26
C VAL A 36 -4.43 -6.33 6.59
N GLU A 37 -3.13 -6.29 6.81
CA GLU A 37 -2.54 -5.57 7.94
C GLU A 37 -2.50 -4.06 7.67
N GLY A 38 -2.80 -3.27 8.70
CA GLY A 38 -2.84 -1.80 8.62
C GLY A 38 -4.25 -1.23 8.67
N THR A 39 -4.38 0.04 8.31
CA THR A 39 -5.68 0.73 8.29
C THR A 39 -6.29 0.62 6.90
N VAL A 40 -7.50 0.06 6.80
CA VAL A 40 -8.20 -0.13 5.52
C VAL A 40 -9.48 0.70 5.49
N GLU A 41 -9.58 1.59 4.52
CA GLU A 41 -10.79 2.35 4.21
C GLU A 41 -11.33 1.95 2.84
N ILE A 42 -12.66 1.86 2.72
CA ILE A 42 -13.33 1.66 1.43
C ILE A 42 -14.05 2.95 1.06
N LYS A 43 -13.71 3.53 -0.09
CA LYS A 43 -14.33 4.74 -0.63
C LYS A 43 -14.63 4.52 -2.10
N GLU A 44 -15.88 4.73 -2.51
CA GLU A 44 -16.30 4.65 -3.92
C GLU A 44 -15.90 3.33 -4.62
N GLY A 45 -15.92 2.20 -3.89
CA GLY A 45 -15.54 0.89 -4.42
C GLY A 45 -14.02 0.69 -4.60
N GLN A 46 -13.20 1.55 -4.01
CA GLN A 46 -11.74 1.43 -3.96
C GLN A 46 -11.29 1.18 -2.53
N LEU A 47 -10.20 0.43 -2.36
CA LEU A 47 -9.53 0.26 -1.07
C LEU A 47 -8.39 1.25 -0.94
N PHE A 48 -8.31 1.88 0.24
CA PHE A 48 -7.18 2.68 0.67
C PHE A 48 -6.55 1.96 1.86
N ILE A 49 -5.30 1.53 1.71
CA ILE A 49 -4.57 0.76 2.70
C ILE A 49 -3.41 1.61 3.18
N THR A 50 -3.39 1.95 4.47
CA THR A 50 -2.28 2.65 5.10
C THR A 50 -1.41 1.67 5.86
N THR A 51 -0.17 1.51 5.42
CA THR A 51 0.85 0.70 6.09
C THR A 51 1.85 1.62 6.78
N HIS A 52 2.11 1.35 8.05
CA HIS A 52 3.05 2.09 8.89
C HIS A 52 4.38 1.34 9.01
N PHE A 53 5.47 2.10 9.03
CA PHE A 53 6.84 1.57 9.01
C PHE A 53 7.67 2.19 10.13
N GLU A 54 8.56 1.40 10.71
CA GLU A 54 9.70 1.99 11.43
C GLU A 54 10.61 2.71 10.42
N LYS A 55 11.28 3.80 10.85
CA LYS A 55 12.15 4.61 9.98
C LYS A 55 13.12 3.81 9.11
N LYS A 56 13.72 2.73 9.66
CA LYS A 56 14.71 1.89 8.94
C LYS A 56 14.10 1.03 7.83
N TYR A 57 12.79 0.79 7.87
CA TYR A 57 12.06 -0.01 6.88
C TYR A 57 11.22 0.85 5.95
N PHE A 58 11.18 2.17 6.15
CA PHE A 58 10.40 3.07 5.31
C PHE A 58 10.99 3.11 3.89
N PRO A 59 10.26 2.68 2.85
CA PRO A 59 10.79 2.53 1.50
C PRO A 59 11.29 3.86 0.91
N PHE A 60 10.58 4.96 1.19
CA PHE A 60 10.93 6.29 0.68
C PHE A 60 11.87 7.08 1.60
N GLY A 61 12.45 6.44 2.62
CA GLY A 61 13.30 7.11 3.63
C GLY A 61 14.76 7.31 3.22
N SER A 62 15.20 6.70 2.11
CA SER A 62 16.61 6.72 1.68
C SER A 62 16.93 7.90 0.76
N GLU A 63 18.19 8.36 0.75
CA GLU A 63 18.65 9.36 -0.24
C GLU A 63 18.45 8.87 -1.68
N ALA A 64 18.59 7.56 -1.93
CA ALA A 64 18.36 6.98 -3.24
C ALA A 64 16.91 7.15 -3.72
N ALA A 65 15.94 7.07 -2.80
CA ALA A 65 14.53 7.27 -3.11
C ALA A 65 14.22 8.72 -3.54
N LYS A 66 15.01 9.70 -3.11
CA LYS A 66 14.84 11.11 -3.52
C LYS A 66 15.18 11.36 -4.99
N PHE A 67 16.11 10.58 -5.56
CA PHE A 67 16.56 10.74 -6.95
C PHE A 67 15.88 9.76 -7.91
N ARG A 68 15.33 8.66 -7.40
CA ARG A 68 14.70 7.59 -8.18
C ARG A 68 13.37 7.18 -7.57
N SER A 69 12.54 8.16 -7.22
CA SER A 69 11.24 7.92 -6.58
C SER A 69 10.39 6.91 -7.35
N ASP A 70 10.43 6.98 -8.68
CA ASP A 70 9.61 6.14 -9.56
C ASP A 70 9.97 4.66 -9.45
N ASP A 71 11.26 4.32 -9.26
CA ASP A 71 11.71 2.94 -9.03
C ASP A 71 11.12 2.38 -7.71
N PHE A 72 11.07 3.22 -6.68
CA PHE A 72 10.51 2.84 -5.38
C PHE A 72 8.99 2.74 -5.42
N VAL A 73 8.31 3.67 -6.10
CA VAL A 73 6.86 3.57 -6.33
C VAL A 73 6.51 2.27 -7.06
N ALA A 74 7.17 1.99 -8.19
CA ALA A 74 6.91 0.77 -8.96
C ALA A 74 7.19 -0.50 -8.13
N ARG A 75 8.26 -0.49 -7.33
CA ARG A 75 8.57 -1.60 -6.44
C ARG A 75 7.48 -1.82 -5.38
N GLU A 76 7.04 -0.76 -4.71
CA GLU A 76 6.00 -0.83 -3.70
C GLU A 76 4.65 -1.30 -4.27
N GLU A 77 4.30 -0.86 -5.48
CA GLU A 77 3.09 -1.32 -6.19
C GLU A 77 3.15 -2.82 -6.52
N ILE A 78 4.33 -3.32 -6.95
CA ILE A 78 4.54 -4.75 -7.20
C ILE A 78 4.46 -5.55 -5.90
N GLU A 79 5.18 -5.13 -4.85
CA GLU A 79 5.21 -5.82 -3.56
C GLU A 79 3.80 -5.90 -2.93
N MET A 80 3.06 -4.80 -2.93
CA MET A 80 1.69 -4.76 -2.43
C MET A 80 0.74 -5.60 -3.30
N THR A 81 0.89 -5.59 -4.63
CA THR A 81 0.09 -6.46 -5.52
C THR A 81 0.29 -7.93 -5.18
N VAL A 82 1.53 -8.37 -4.98
CA VAL A 82 1.85 -9.76 -4.61
C VAL A 82 1.25 -10.11 -3.25
N TYR A 83 1.41 -9.24 -2.25
CA TYR A 83 0.86 -9.44 -0.92
C TYR A 83 -0.67 -9.59 -0.95
N LEU A 84 -1.39 -8.66 -1.59
CA LEU A 84 -2.86 -8.72 -1.67
C LEU A 84 -3.34 -9.96 -2.44
N THR A 85 -2.61 -10.35 -3.48
CA THR A 85 -2.93 -11.57 -4.25
C THR A 85 -2.82 -12.81 -3.36
N SER A 86 -1.77 -12.93 -2.55
CA SER A 86 -1.63 -14.07 -1.62
C SER A 86 -2.77 -14.13 -0.60
N LEU A 87 -3.27 -12.99 -0.11
CA LEU A 87 -4.40 -12.95 0.82
C LEU A 87 -5.74 -13.36 0.18
N LEU A 88 -5.88 -13.10 -1.12
CA LEU A 88 -7.05 -13.50 -1.90
C LEU A 88 -7.03 -14.98 -2.28
N GLU A 89 -5.85 -15.60 -2.41
CA GLU A 89 -5.72 -17.02 -2.69
C GLU A 89 -5.87 -17.90 -1.45
N ASP A 90 -5.47 -17.41 -0.26
CA ASP A 90 -5.72 -18.04 1.04
C ASP A 90 -7.21 -18.05 1.44
#